data_AF-A0A1X0B8I5-F1
#
_entry.id   AF-A0A1X0B8I5-F1
#
_cell.length_a   1.000
_cell.length_b   1.000
_cell.length_c   1.000
_cell.angle_alpha   90.00
_cell.angle_beta   90.00
_cell.angle_gamma   90.00
#
_symmetry.space_group_name_H-M   'P 1'
#
loop_
_entity.id
_entity.type
_entity.pdbx_description
1 polymer ?
#
loop_
_entity_poly.entity_id
_entity_poly.type
_entity_poly.pdbx_seq_one_letter_code
_entity_poly.pdbx_strand_id
1 'polypeptide(L)'
;MVAMALVGAVVGALWAWLAPSIHGVVALTRSGERIHAYLGSESDNFFTSAFMFVGFLVVASVVAAVLVWQWRAHRGPVLAGALVVGCGVSAAAAAGVGVALAHLRYGTVDLLGAPISPEHRVHYVVEAPAAFFGHGPLQIATTILFPAAVAALVYALMAVSAARDDLGAWPPEETPVYPVLPAPVAQPGV
;
A
#
# COMPACT_ATOMS: atom_id res chain seq x y z
N MET A 1 -6.52 1.00 -16.22
CA MET A 1 -5.32 0.21 -15.86
C MET A 1 -4.02 0.98 -16.08
N VAL A 2 -3.73 1.47 -17.28
CA VAL A 2 -2.49 2.26 -17.54
C VAL A 2 -2.32 3.44 -16.58
N ALA A 3 -3.35 4.26 -16.38
CA ALA A 3 -3.27 5.39 -15.45
C ALA A 3 -2.90 4.96 -14.02
N MET A 4 -3.47 3.85 -13.53
CA MET A 4 -3.14 3.32 -12.20
C MET A 4 -1.71 2.78 -12.13
N ALA A 5 -1.24 2.11 -13.18
CA ALA A 5 0.16 1.67 -13.26
C ALA A 5 1.13 2.86 -13.23
N LEU A 6 0.81 3.97 -13.92
CA LEU A 6 1.61 5.19 -13.90
C LEU A 6 1.61 5.87 -12.52
N VAL A 7 0.45 5.96 -11.86
CA VAL A 7 0.36 6.45 -10.48
C VAL A 7 1.23 5.60 -9.55
N GLY A 8 1.13 4.28 -9.68
CA GLY A 8 1.99 3.33 -8.95
C GLY A 8 3.48 3.60 -9.19
N ALA A 9 3.90 3.71 -10.45
CA ALA A 9 5.29 4.01 -10.79
C ALA A 9 5.80 5.30 -10.16
N VAL A 10 5.00 6.38 -10.18
CA VAL A 10 5.35 7.65 -9.53
C VAL A 10 5.45 7.50 -8.02
N VAL A 11 4.51 6.78 -7.39
CA VAL A 11 4.55 6.48 -5.95
C VAL A 11 5.80 5.68 -5.59
N GLY A 12 6.16 4.68 -6.39
CA GLY A 12 7.38 3.89 -6.20
C GLY A 12 8.65 4.72 -6.33
N ALA A 13 8.71 5.62 -7.31
CA ALA A 13 9.84 6.54 -7.49
C ALA A 13 9.96 7.53 -6.32
N LEU A 14 8.83 8.08 -5.86
CA LEU A 14 8.78 8.96 -4.69
C LEU A 14 9.27 8.23 -3.43
N TRP A 15 8.82 6.99 -3.22
CA TRP A 15 9.28 6.17 -2.12
C TRP A 15 10.78 5.89 -2.20
N ALA A 16 11.32 5.50 -3.35
CA ALA A 16 12.75 5.21 -3.50
C ALA A 16 13.64 6.44 -3.24
N TRP A 17 13.10 7.63 -3.46
CA TRP A 17 13.79 8.88 -3.16
C TRP A 17 13.77 9.22 -1.66
N LEU A 18 12.61 9.07 -1.01
CA LEU A 18 12.39 9.48 0.38
C LEU A 18 12.71 8.41 1.43
N ALA A 19 12.71 7.13 1.07
CA ALA A 19 12.81 6.05 2.03
C ALA A 19 14.16 6.05 2.74
N PRO A 20 14.19 5.89 4.07
CA PRO A 20 15.42 5.90 4.84
C PRO A 20 16.27 4.68 4.45
N SER A 21 17.54 4.92 4.13
CA SER A 21 18.54 3.85 4.00
C SER A 21 18.85 3.25 5.36
N ILE A 22 19.39 2.03 5.36
CA ILE A 22 19.77 1.34 6.59
C ILE A 22 21.29 1.33 6.70
N HIS A 23 21.82 1.85 7.80
CA HIS A 23 23.26 1.84 8.05
C HIS A 23 23.67 0.61 8.87
N GLY A 24 24.51 -0.22 8.26
CA GLY A 24 25.04 -1.45 8.84
C GLY A 24 26.54 -1.38 9.08
N VAL A 25 27.05 -2.38 9.80
CA VAL A 25 28.46 -2.57 10.06
C VAL A 25 28.84 -4.04 9.94
N VAL A 26 29.84 -4.31 9.11
CA VAL A 26 30.50 -5.60 9.02
C VAL A 26 31.78 -5.53 9.86
N ALA A 27 31.89 -6.39 10.86
CA ALA A 27 33.01 -6.38 11.79
C ALA A 27 33.69 -7.74 11.92
N LEU A 28 34.97 -7.73 12.27
CA LEU A 28 35.76 -8.92 12.58
C LEU A 28 35.88 -9.10 14.09
N THR A 29 35.37 -10.22 14.61
CA THR A 29 35.47 -10.57 16.03
C THR A 29 36.93 -10.83 16.44
N ARG A 30 37.19 -10.93 17.75
CA ARG A 30 38.53 -11.29 18.26
C ARG A 30 39.01 -12.66 17.76
N SER A 31 38.09 -13.60 17.54
CA SER A 31 38.38 -14.94 16.98
C SER A 31 38.55 -14.95 15.46
N GLY A 32 38.37 -13.81 14.77
CA GLY A 32 38.50 -13.72 13.31
C GLY A 32 37.21 -14.05 12.54
N GLU A 33 36.07 -14.11 13.23
CA GLU A 33 34.77 -14.35 12.61
C GLU A 33 34.16 -13.04 12.09
N ARG A 34 33.50 -13.08 10.94
CA ARG A 34 32.81 -11.93 10.37
C ARG A 34 31.39 -11.86 10.90
N ILE A 35 31.03 -10.74 11.50
CA ILE A 35 29.68 -10.47 12.00
C ILE A 35 29.09 -9.26 11.28
N HIS A 36 27.79 -9.30 11.03
CA HIS A 36 27.04 -8.16 10.49
C HIS A 36 26.03 -7.70 11.54
N ALA A 37 25.99 -6.40 11.80
CA ALA A 37 25.06 -5.78 12.74
C ALA A 37 24.57 -4.43 12.22
N TYR A 38 23.41 -3.99 12.69
CA TYR A 38 22.88 -2.65 12.41
C TYR A 38 23.30 -1.68 13.52
N LEU A 39 23.47 -0.41 13.18
CA LEU A 39 23.87 0.63 14.13
C LEU A 39 22.67 1.10 14.95
N GLY A 40 22.66 0.81 16.25
CA GLY A 40 21.61 1.29 17.16
C GLY A 40 20.22 0.85 16.70
N SER A 41 19.34 1.82 16.40
CA SER A 41 17.98 1.60 15.93
C SER A 41 17.84 1.60 14.39
N GLU A 42 18.94 1.53 13.64
CA GLU A 42 18.91 1.52 12.16
C GLU A 42 18.09 0.36 11.58
N SER A 43 17.98 -0.76 12.28
CA SER A 43 17.10 -1.87 11.86
C SER A 43 15.62 -1.47 11.80
N ASP A 44 15.19 -0.44 12.54
CA ASP A 44 13.80 0.03 12.50
C ASP A 44 13.47 0.73 11.17
N ASN A 45 14.49 1.16 10.42
CA ASN A 45 14.31 1.76 9.10
C ASN A 45 13.74 0.77 8.09
N PHE A 46 13.95 -0.55 8.26
CA PHE A 46 13.26 -1.56 7.44
C PHE A 46 11.74 -1.49 7.60
N PHE A 47 11.27 -1.40 8.85
CA PHE A 47 9.85 -1.29 9.14
C PHE A 47 9.29 0.06 8.69
N THR A 48 9.96 1.15 9.05
CA THR A 48 9.58 2.52 8.66
C THR A 48 9.44 2.64 7.15
N SER A 49 10.41 2.14 6.41
CA SER A 49 10.42 2.16 4.94
C SER A 49 9.25 1.38 4.34
N ALA A 50 9.00 0.15 4.80
CA ALA A 50 7.91 -0.68 4.30
C ALA A 50 6.54 -0.07 4.66
N PHE A 51 6.42 0.49 5.87
CA PHE A 51 5.22 1.19 6.30
C PHE A 51 4.96 2.45 5.48
N MET A 52 6.00 3.23 5.18
CA MET A 52 5.90 4.41 4.31
C MET A 52 5.43 4.03 2.91
N PHE A 53 5.97 2.94 2.33
CA PHE A 53 5.55 2.43 1.02
C PHE A 53 4.04 2.11 0.99
N VAL A 54 3.56 1.32 1.96
CA VAL A 54 2.14 0.97 2.08
C VAL A 54 1.29 2.21 2.36
N GLY A 55 1.75 3.13 3.21
CA GLY A 55 1.07 4.37 3.52
C GLY A 55 0.79 5.23 2.28
N PHE A 56 1.78 5.40 1.40
CA PHE A 56 1.59 6.13 0.13
C PHE A 56 0.57 5.43 -0.77
N LEU A 57 0.62 4.10 -0.88
CA LEU A 57 -0.34 3.34 -1.67
C LEU A 57 -1.76 3.39 -1.10
N VAL A 58 -1.91 3.38 0.23
CA VAL A 58 -3.20 3.56 0.89
C VAL A 58 -3.81 4.92 0.55
N VAL A 59 -3.03 6.00 0.64
CA VAL A 59 -3.50 7.34 0.26
C VAL A 59 -3.96 7.36 -1.21
N ALA A 60 -3.15 6.80 -2.12
CA ALA A 60 -3.50 6.70 -3.54
C ALA A 60 -4.79 5.88 -3.76
N SER A 61 -4.96 4.77 -3.05
CA SER A 61 -6.16 3.93 -3.09
C SER A 61 -7.42 4.64 -2.62
N VAL A 62 -7.34 5.41 -1.52
CA VAL A 62 -8.47 6.21 -1.02
C VAL A 62 -8.87 7.26 -2.07
N VAL A 63 -7.90 7.99 -2.60
CA VAL A 63 -8.14 8.99 -3.65
C VAL A 63 -8.76 8.35 -4.89
N ALA A 64 -8.21 7.22 -5.35
CA ALA A 64 -8.74 6.48 -6.48
C ALA A 64 -10.20 6.04 -6.24
N ALA A 65 -10.51 5.51 -5.05
CA ALA A 65 -11.87 5.12 -4.68
C ALA A 65 -12.84 6.30 -4.76
N VAL A 66 -12.47 7.45 -4.20
CA VAL A 66 -13.29 8.68 -4.23
C VAL A 66 -13.48 9.19 -5.66
N LEU A 67 -12.43 9.17 -6.48
CA LEU A 67 -12.50 9.62 -7.87
C LEU A 67 -13.39 8.73 -8.72
N VAL A 68 -13.23 7.40 -8.64
CA VAL A 68 -14.11 6.49 -9.40
C VAL A 68 -15.55 6.56 -8.91
N TRP A 69 -15.77 6.81 -7.61
CA TRP A 69 -17.10 7.00 -7.04
C TRP A 69 -17.84 8.20 -7.65
N GLN A 70 -17.12 9.22 -8.14
CA GLN A 70 -17.77 10.33 -8.86
C GLN A 70 -18.40 9.89 -10.18
N TRP A 71 -18.00 8.74 -10.73
CA TRP A 71 -18.52 8.22 -11.98
C TRP A 71 -19.86 7.50 -11.79
N ARG A 72 -20.88 8.29 -11.44
CA ARG A 72 -22.22 7.81 -11.06
C ARG A 72 -22.79 6.76 -11.99
N ALA A 73 -22.67 6.97 -13.30
CA ALA A 73 -23.20 6.06 -14.32
C ALA A 73 -22.65 4.62 -14.25
N HIS A 74 -21.51 4.40 -13.61
CA HIS A 74 -20.86 3.08 -13.53
C HIS A 74 -20.81 2.52 -12.10
N ARG A 75 -21.46 3.16 -11.12
CA ARG A 75 -21.46 2.66 -9.74
C ARG A 75 -22.06 1.26 -9.69
N GLY A 76 -21.35 0.36 -9.03
CA GLY A 76 -21.77 -1.02 -8.87
C GLY A 76 -20.57 -1.96 -8.66
N PRO A 77 -20.82 -3.27 -8.61
CA PRO A 77 -19.79 -4.28 -8.33
C PRO A 77 -18.69 -4.31 -9.40
N VAL A 78 -19.01 -3.99 -10.66
CA VAL A 78 -18.03 -3.97 -11.75
C VAL A 78 -16.98 -2.87 -11.52
N LEU A 79 -17.41 -1.66 -11.13
CA LEU A 79 -16.49 -0.57 -10.84
C LEU A 79 -15.67 -0.83 -9.58
N ALA A 80 -16.26 -1.46 -8.56
CA ALA A 80 -15.53 -1.91 -7.38
C ALA A 80 -14.45 -2.94 -7.74
N GLY A 81 -14.77 -3.94 -8.57
CA GLY A 81 -13.80 -4.92 -9.06
C GLY A 81 -12.68 -4.28 -9.89
N ALA A 82 -13.03 -3.35 -10.78
CA ALA A 82 -12.05 -2.61 -11.57
C ALA A 82 -11.13 -1.74 -10.71
N LEU A 83 -11.66 -1.12 -9.64
CA LEU A 83 -10.88 -0.36 -8.67
C LEU A 83 -9.89 -1.27 -7.93
N VAL A 84 -10.33 -2.41 -7.41
CA VAL A 84 -9.49 -3.38 -6.71
C VAL A 84 -8.33 -3.86 -7.59
N VAL A 85 -8.63 -4.28 -8.82
CA VAL A 85 -7.61 -4.71 -9.79
C VAL A 85 -6.67 -3.55 -10.12
N GLY A 86 -7.20 -2.34 -10.33
CA GLY A 86 -6.41 -1.14 -10.60
C GLY A 86 -5.43 -0.79 -9.47
N CYS A 87 -5.88 -0.85 -8.22
CA CYS A 87 -5.04 -0.64 -7.05
C CYS A 87 -3.96 -1.72 -6.90
N GLY A 88 -4.29 -3.00 -7.17
CA GLY A 88 -3.31 -4.07 -7.19
C GLY A 88 -2.22 -3.87 -8.25
N VAL A 89 -2.61 -3.47 -9.47
CA VAL A 89 -1.67 -3.12 -10.55
C VAL A 89 -0.80 -1.92 -10.17
N SER A 90 -1.39 -0.89 -9.54
CA SER A 90 -0.66 0.27 -9.03
C SER A 90 0.39 -0.13 -7.99
N ALA A 91 0.02 -0.98 -7.03
CA ALA A 91 0.93 -1.46 -5.99
C ALA A 91 2.08 -2.29 -6.58
N ALA A 92 1.79 -3.17 -7.55
CA ALA A 92 2.82 -3.94 -8.26
C ALA A 92 3.78 -3.04 -9.05
N ALA A 93 3.26 -2.04 -9.77
CA ALA A 93 4.07 -1.06 -10.49
C ALA A 93 4.95 -0.23 -9.54
N ALA A 94 4.40 0.21 -8.42
CA ALA A 94 5.13 0.93 -7.38
C ALA A 94 6.28 0.09 -6.81
N ALA A 95 6.02 -1.19 -6.54
CA ALA A 95 7.03 -2.09 -6.00
C ALA A 95 8.14 -2.34 -7.02
N GLY A 96 7.79 -2.62 -8.28
CA GLY A 96 8.77 -2.84 -9.34
C GLY A 96 9.66 -1.62 -9.58
N VAL A 97 9.07 -0.44 -9.72
CA VAL A 97 9.81 0.81 -9.97
C VAL A 97 10.60 1.23 -8.74
N GLY A 98 9.98 1.22 -7.56
CA GLY A 98 10.62 1.62 -6.31
C GLY A 98 11.83 0.74 -5.97
N VAL A 99 11.66 -0.59 -6.01
CA VAL A 99 12.76 -1.53 -5.74
C VAL A 99 13.86 -1.41 -6.79
N ALA A 100 13.53 -1.27 -8.07
CA ALA A 100 14.53 -1.07 -9.11
C ALA A 100 15.35 0.21 -8.89
N LEU A 101 14.70 1.34 -8.58
CA LEU A 101 15.39 2.61 -8.32
C LEU A 101 16.23 2.56 -7.03
N ALA A 102 15.71 1.94 -5.96
CA ALA A 102 16.47 1.73 -4.73
C ALA A 102 17.71 0.86 -5.00
N HIS A 103 17.56 -0.20 -5.79
CA HIS A 103 18.68 -1.05 -6.16
C HIS A 103 19.72 -0.32 -7.03
N LEU A 104 19.30 0.53 -7.97
CA LEU A 104 20.22 1.37 -8.75
C LEU A 104 20.98 2.38 -7.88
N ARG A 105 20.39 2.84 -6.78
CA ARG A 105 20.99 3.82 -5.86
C ARG A 105 21.93 3.20 -4.84
N TYR A 106 21.58 2.04 -4.27
CA TYR A 106 22.29 1.44 -3.14
C TYR A 106 23.03 0.13 -3.49
N GLY A 107 22.72 -0.51 -4.62
CA GLY A 107 23.30 -1.79 -5.02
C GLY A 107 22.85 -2.96 -4.14
N THR A 108 23.72 -3.97 -4.04
CA THR A 108 23.59 -5.09 -3.08
C THR A 108 24.76 -5.05 -2.11
N VAL A 109 24.52 -5.34 -0.84
CA VAL A 109 25.59 -5.45 0.15
C VAL A 109 26.27 -6.81 0.08
N ASP A 110 27.58 -6.82 -0.18
CA ASP A 110 28.42 -8.02 -0.13
C ASP A 110 29.11 -8.13 1.24
N LEU A 111 28.49 -8.91 2.12
CA LEU A 111 29.00 -9.15 3.48
C LEU A 111 30.29 -10.00 3.47
N LEU A 112 30.45 -10.88 2.48
CA LEU A 112 31.59 -11.79 2.40
C LEU A 112 32.82 -11.09 1.79
N GLY A 113 32.60 -10.22 0.81
CA GLY A 113 33.63 -9.41 0.16
C GLY A 113 34.02 -8.14 0.90
N ALA A 114 33.38 -7.81 2.02
CA ALA A 114 33.70 -6.61 2.79
C ALA A 114 35.21 -6.52 3.12
N PRO A 115 35.87 -5.37 2.89
CA PRO A 115 37.32 -5.23 3.04
C PRO A 115 37.72 -5.06 4.51
N ILE A 116 37.57 -6.11 5.30
CA ILE A 116 37.97 -6.17 6.72
C ILE A 116 39.22 -7.03 6.91
N SER A 117 40.12 -6.55 7.76
CA SER A 117 41.37 -7.21 8.15
C SER A 117 41.56 -7.13 9.68
N PRO A 118 42.51 -7.88 10.27
CA PRO A 118 42.83 -7.75 11.70
C PRO A 118 43.23 -6.32 12.12
N GLU A 119 43.78 -5.52 11.21
CA GLU A 119 44.16 -4.11 11.38
C GLU A 119 42.97 -3.17 11.15
N HIS A 120 42.07 -3.51 10.21
CA HIS A 120 40.84 -2.77 9.89
C HIS A 120 39.62 -3.65 10.11
N ARG A 121 39.23 -3.80 11.38
CA ARG A 121 38.22 -4.77 11.80
C ARG A 121 36.78 -4.36 11.53
N VAL A 122 36.52 -3.16 10.99
CA VAL A 122 35.18 -2.58 10.88
C VAL A 122 35.02 -1.95 9.50
N HIS A 123 33.92 -2.27 8.82
CA HIS A 123 33.51 -1.68 7.56
C HIS A 123 32.03 -1.28 7.62
N TYR A 124 31.73 -0.02 7.36
CA TYR A 124 30.36 0.49 7.33
C TYR A 124 29.74 0.25 5.96
N VAL A 125 28.48 -0.18 5.96
CA VAL A 125 27.71 -0.45 4.75
C VAL A 125 26.39 0.31 4.78
N VAL A 126 25.86 0.61 3.60
CA VAL A 126 24.54 1.22 3.44
C VAL A 126 23.68 0.26 2.65
N GLU A 127 22.57 -0.15 3.25
CA GLU A 127 21.59 -1.05 2.67
C GLU A 127 20.38 -0.30 2.11
N ALA A 128 19.81 -0.90 1.06
CA ALA A 128 18.63 -0.37 0.41
C ALA A 128 17.41 -0.44 1.34
N PRO A 129 16.50 0.55 1.28
CA PRO A 129 15.22 0.52 2.00
C PRO A 129 14.38 -0.70 1.60
N ALA A 130 13.64 -1.28 2.56
CA ALA A 130 12.71 -2.38 2.29
C ALA A 130 11.33 -1.84 1.88
N ALA A 131 10.83 -2.27 0.71
CA ALA A 131 9.47 -1.98 0.27
C ALA A 131 8.43 -2.94 0.88
N PHE A 132 8.88 -4.11 1.35
CA PHE A 132 8.06 -5.17 1.89
C PHE A 132 8.43 -5.44 3.35
N PHE A 133 7.46 -5.89 4.14
CA PHE A 133 7.69 -6.32 5.53
C PHE A 133 8.49 -7.62 5.66
N GLY A 134 8.83 -8.25 4.54
CA GLY A 134 9.72 -9.39 4.47
C GLY A 134 9.74 -10.02 3.08
N HIS A 135 10.51 -11.10 2.95
CA HIS A 135 10.80 -11.75 1.68
C HIS A 135 9.86 -12.94 1.38
N GLY A 136 9.01 -13.32 2.34
CA GLY A 136 8.09 -14.42 2.16
C GLY A 136 7.01 -14.09 1.12
N PRO A 137 6.59 -15.05 0.27
CA PRO A 137 5.61 -14.79 -0.78
C PRO A 137 4.28 -14.25 -0.24
N LEU A 138 3.85 -14.73 0.93
CA LEU A 138 2.63 -14.23 1.60
C LEU A 138 2.78 -12.78 2.09
N GLN A 139 3.95 -12.39 2.60
CA GLN A 139 4.20 -11.01 3.04
C GLN A 139 4.20 -10.05 1.85
N ILE A 140 4.82 -10.45 0.75
CA ILE A 140 4.83 -9.70 -0.52
C ILE A 140 3.39 -9.56 -1.04
N ALA A 141 2.67 -10.68 -1.16
CA ALA A 141 1.28 -10.68 -1.63
C ALA A 141 0.39 -9.79 -0.74
N THR A 142 0.52 -9.89 0.58
CA THR A 142 -0.25 -9.09 1.52
C THR A 142 0.06 -7.60 1.37
N THR A 143 1.33 -7.23 1.19
CA THR A 143 1.74 -5.83 0.97
C THR A 143 1.10 -5.25 -0.29
N ILE A 144 1.01 -6.04 -1.37
CA ILE A 144 0.40 -5.63 -2.64
C ILE A 144 -1.13 -5.57 -2.55
N LEU A 145 -1.75 -6.55 -1.88
CA LEU A 145 -3.20 -6.67 -1.78
C LEU A 145 -3.82 -5.70 -0.75
N PHE A 146 -3.07 -5.31 0.28
CA PHE A 146 -3.54 -4.41 1.32
C PHE A 146 -4.14 -3.09 0.78
N PRO A 147 -3.45 -2.30 -0.08
CA PRO A 147 -4.04 -1.10 -0.65
C PRO A 147 -5.28 -1.36 -1.51
N ALA A 148 -5.39 -2.54 -2.16
CA ALA A 148 -6.58 -2.92 -2.91
C ALA A 148 -7.76 -3.24 -1.97
N ALA A 149 -7.50 -3.92 -0.86
CA ALA A 149 -8.49 -4.16 0.19
C ALA A 149 -8.98 -2.84 0.83
N VAL A 150 -8.08 -1.88 1.07
CA VAL A 150 -8.47 -0.54 1.56
C VAL A 150 -9.35 0.19 0.54
N ALA A 151 -9.02 0.14 -0.75
CA ALA A 151 -9.87 0.73 -1.79
C ALA A 151 -11.27 0.10 -1.81
N ALA A 152 -11.37 -1.23 -1.69
CA ALA A 152 -12.64 -1.94 -1.58
C ALA A 152 -13.44 -1.51 -0.34
N LEU A 153 -12.76 -1.38 0.82
CA LEU A 153 -13.38 -0.93 2.05
C LEU A 153 -13.95 0.48 1.92
N VAL A 154 -13.18 1.43 1.37
CA VAL A 154 -13.63 2.81 1.15
C VAL A 154 -14.82 2.84 0.18
N TYR A 155 -14.75 2.06 -0.90
CA TYR A 155 -15.88 1.93 -1.83
C TYR A 155 -17.12 1.36 -1.13
N ALA A 156 -16.98 0.33 -0.31
CA ALA A 156 -18.08 -0.26 0.44
C ALA A 156 -18.71 0.73 1.44
N LEU A 157 -17.90 1.54 2.13
CA LEU A 157 -18.39 2.59 3.02
C LEU A 157 -19.19 3.67 2.26
N MET A 158 -18.75 4.06 1.07
CA MET A 158 -19.53 4.97 0.21
C MET A 158 -20.81 4.32 -0.32
N ALA A 159 -20.78 3.02 -0.62
CA ALA A 159 -21.94 2.28 -1.08
C ALA A 159 -23.00 2.12 0.00
N VAL A 160 -22.63 1.71 1.22
CA VAL A 160 -23.58 1.53 2.33
C VAL A 160 -24.13 2.86 2.86
N SER A 161 -23.46 3.98 2.61
CA SER A 161 -23.94 5.32 2.96
C SER A 161 -24.79 5.96 1.85
N ALA A 162 -24.97 5.29 0.70
CA ALA A 162 -25.83 5.81 -0.36
C ALA A 162 -27.30 5.74 0.06
N ALA A 163 -28.02 6.86 -0.07
CA ALA A 163 -29.45 6.94 0.29
C ALA A 163 -30.37 6.18 -0.68
N ARG A 164 -29.84 5.72 -1.81
CA ARG A 164 -30.58 4.97 -2.83
C ARG A 164 -29.94 3.60 -3.03
N ASP A 165 -30.77 2.60 -3.17
CA ASP A 165 -30.35 1.21 -3.43
C ASP A 165 -29.64 1.06 -4.79
N ASP A 166 -29.99 1.90 -5.77
CA ASP A 166 -29.32 1.98 -7.07
C ASP A 166 -27.93 2.65 -7.00
N LEU A 167 -27.45 3.00 -5.80
CA LEU A 167 -26.21 3.75 -5.55
C LEU A 167 -26.18 5.12 -6.27
N GLY A 168 -27.33 5.60 -6.73
CA GLY A 168 -27.46 6.77 -7.60
C GLY A 168 -26.88 6.56 -9.00
N ALA A 169 -26.88 5.31 -9.50
CA ALA A 169 -26.48 4.94 -10.85
C ALA A 169 -27.40 5.55 -11.92
N TRP A 170 -26.95 5.50 -13.17
CA TRP A 170 -27.72 5.99 -14.32
C TRP A 170 -28.07 4.81 -15.26
N PRO A 171 -29.31 4.73 -15.78
CA PRO A 171 -30.44 5.61 -15.50
C PRO A 171 -30.94 5.47 -14.06
N PRO A 172 -31.49 6.53 -13.44
CA PRO A 172 -31.94 6.47 -12.06
C PRO A 172 -33.14 5.53 -11.97
N GLU A 173 -33.14 4.61 -11.01
CA GLU A 173 -34.34 3.83 -10.75
C GLU A 173 -35.37 4.68 -10.01
N GLU A 174 -36.64 4.52 -10.37
CA GLU A 174 -37.74 5.15 -9.63
C GLU A 174 -37.82 4.52 -8.25
N THR A 175 -37.63 5.34 -7.21
CA THR A 175 -37.79 4.88 -5.84
C THR A 175 -39.27 4.54 -5.62
N PRO A 176 -39.63 3.33 -5.18
CA PRO A 176 -41.01 2.98 -4.90
C PRO A 176 -41.60 3.98 -3.91
N VAL A 177 -42.67 4.68 -4.30
CA VAL A 177 -43.41 5.52 -3.38
C VAL A 177 -44.17 4.57 -2.45
N TYR A 178 -43.60 4.31 -1.27
CA TYR A 178 -44.33 3.59 -0.24
C TYR A 178 -45.54 4.43 0.16
N PRO A 179 -46.76 3.87 0.21
CA PRO A 179 -47.90 4.56 0.76
C PRO A 179 -47.56 4.99 2.18
N VAL A 180 -47.70 6.28 2.50
CA VAL A 180 -47.72 6.72 3.90
C VAL A 180 -48.93 6.05 4.53
N LEU A 181 -48.70 5.01 5.32
CA LEU A 181 -49.78 4.40 6.09
C LEU A 181 -50.37 5.49 6.99
N PRO A 182 -51.70 5.71 6.96
CA PRO A 182 -52.33 6.62 7.89
C PRO A 182 -51.93 6.24 9.32
N ALA A 183 -51.65 7.23 10.16
CA ALA A 183 -51.39 6.99 11.57
C ALA A 183 -52.51 6.08 12.13
N PRO A 184 -52.20 5.00 12.84
CA PRO A 184 -53.22 4.14 13.41
C PRO A 184 -54.12 5.00 14.30
N VAL A 185 -55.37 5.19 13.86
CA VAL A 185 -56.37 5.88 14.65
C VAL A 185 -56.66 4.96 15.81
N ALA A 186 -56.14 5.26 17.00
CA ALA A 186 -56.57 4.59 18.21
C ALA A 186 -58.09 4.81 18.33
N GLN A 187 -58.88 3.73 18.27
CA GLN A 187 -60.31 3.83 18.53
C GLN A 187 -60.50 4.31 19.97
N PRO A 188 -61.22 5.42 20.21
CA PRO A 188 -61.53 5.84 21.56
C PRO A 188 -62.49 4.83 22.20
N GLY A 189 -61.99 4.04 23.14
CA GLY A 189 -62.77 3.29 24.13
C GLY A 189 -63.55 2.07 23.62
N VAL A 190 -63.03 0.88 23.95
CA VAL A 190 -63.86 -0.29 24.32
C VAL A 190 -63.36 -0.77 25.67
#